data_AF-A0A0F9LTY3-F1
#
_entry.id   AF-A0A0F9LTY3-F1
#
_cell.length_a   1.000
_cell.length_b   1.000
_cell.length_c   1.000
_cell.angle_alpha   90.00
_cell.angle_beta   90.00
_cell.angle_gamma   90.00
#
_symmetry.space_group_name_H-M   'P 1'
#
loop_
_entity.id
_entity.type
_entity.pdbx_description
1 polymer ?
#
loop_
_entity_poly.entity_id
_entity_poly.type
_entity_poly.pdbx_seq_one_letter_code
_entity_poly.pdbx_strand_id
1 'polypeptide(L)'
;MKTKNMLFAVLFLSISAVFGQKKTNGKIYMEHPAINVVEDFVKASVAGDTVKLASYMADDFKSYNGTSNDPMGQSTDKSGFFRSVMLYHDQLDYFSMEAFPGSYPDALEYKDEQQNDGTTVLTWNQIKGVHKDTGVKIDAAAHRQYDLTKDNKIIRIITYSNGRVLDEIGSSFSNRTNGTIYNHHDNINTVRKMMYAFEKGDLEKAYSFYDEEARFGDLNSFKTRGISLADQKALDKKILEEFEIKNIEMTGYPDYLEYEMDNGRVVQSWWNYHLIRKSDKMAIELPVFYINDFNEEGKIIREAAYYNEKLMEEPAKVASN
;
A
#
# COMPACT_ATOMS: atom_id res chain seq x y z
N MET A 1 71.93 2.40 45.01
CA MET A 1 72.35 3.82 44.98
C MET A 1 72.31 4.30 43.54
N LYS A 2 71.65 5.44 43.29
CA LYS A 2 71.65 6.29 42.06
C LYS A 2 70.80 5.86 40.84
N THR A 3 69.59 6.41 40.86
CA THR A 3 68.80 7.05 39.80
C THR A 3 69.52 7.38 38.48
N LYS A 4 68.88 7.07 37.33
CA LYS A 4 68.97 7.84 36.09
C LYS A 4 67.61 7.86 35.37
N ASN A 5 67.08 9.08 35.29
CA ASN A 5 65.99 9.67 34.51
C ASN A 5 65.49 8.90 33.27
N MET A 6 64.17 8.88 33.10
CA MET A 6 63.55 9.37 31.87
C MET A 6 62.20 10.02 32.17
N LEU A 7 62.10 11.30 31.81
CA LEU A 7 60.83 12.02 31.66
C LEU A 7 59.95 11.27 30.67
N PHE A 8 58.67 11.09 31.01
CA PHE A 8 57.59 11.15 30.05
C PHE A 8 56.47 12.00 30.63
N ALA A 9 56.48 13.27 30.24
CA ALA A 9 55.30 14.11 30.28
C ALA A 9 54.35 13.59 29.19
N VAL A 10 53.28 12.93 29.59
CA VAL A 10 52.11 12.71 28.73
C VAL A 10 50.90 13.25 29.48
N LEU A 11 50.62 14.51 29.18
CA LEU A 11 49.31 15.15 29.08
C LEU A 11 48.15 14.22 29.48
N PHE A 12 47.67 14.33 30.73
CA PHE A 12 46.30 14.00 31.06
C PHE A 12 45.42 15.06 30.38
N LEU A 13 45.15 14.88 29.09
CA LEU A 13 43.97 15.45 28.45
C LEU A 13 42.80 14.79 29.16
N SER A 14 42.29 15.45 30.20
CA SER A 14 40.96 15.21 30.71
C SER A 14 40.02 15.32 29.51
N ILE A 15 39.64 14.16 28.98
CA ILE A 15 38.46 14.02 28.14
C ILE A 15 37.30 14.30 29.09
N SER A 16 37.06 15.58 29.35
CA SER A 16 35.76 16.06 29.74
C SER A 16 34.89 15.70 28.55
N ALA A 17 34.22 14.55 28.63
CA ALA A 17 33.05 14.31 27.82
C ALA A 17 32.12 15.48 28.17
N VAL A 18 32.14 16.53 27.34
CA VAL A 18 31.15 17.58 27.37
C VAL A 18 29.88 16.88 26.92
N PHE A 19 29.20 16.22 27.86
CA PHE A 19 27.79 15.96 27.74
C PHE A 19 27.18 17.35 27.57
N GLY A 20 26.92 17.75 26.32
CA GLY A 20 26.25 19.01 26.03
C GLY A 20 25.06 19.13 26.99
N GLN A 21 25.08 20.18 27.82
CA GLN A 21 24.14 20.33 28.91
C GLN A 21 22.73 20.34 28.29
N LYS A 22 21.93 19.30 28.57
CA LYS A 22 20.57 19.20 28.01
C LYS A 22 19.75 20.37 28.53
N LYS A 23 19.35 21.28 27.64
CA LYS A 23 18.45 22.39 27.99
C LYS A 23 17.01 21.88 27.92
N THR A 24 16.33 21.86 29.06
CA THR A 24 14.91 21.48 29.15
C THR A 24 14.03 22.62 28.63
N ASN A 25 13.16 22.33 27.65
CA ASN A 25 12.24 23.31 27.03
C ASN A 25 10.80 23.23 27.55
N GLY A 26 10.54 22.37 28.53
CA GLY A 26 9.18 22.12 29.03
C GLY A 26 9.08 20.83 29.82
N LYS A 27 7.84 20.44 30.10
CA LYS A 27 7.46 19.14 30.67
C LYS A 27 6.54 18.41 29.69
N ILE A 28 6.65 17.09 29.68
CA ILE A 28 5.79 16.20 28.89
C ILE A 28 5.00 15.34 29.87
N TYR A 29 3.70 15.19 29.63
CA TYR A 29 2.78 14.45 30.47
C TYR A 29 1.98 13.46 29.64
N MET A 30 1.88 12.23 30.14
CA MET A 30 1.00 11.18 29.59
C MET A 30 -0.42 11.24 30.17
N GLU A 31 -0.62 12.00 31.25
CA GLU A 31 -1.91 12.30 31.86
C GLU A 31 -2.03 13.80 32.09
N HIS A 32 -3.02 14.44 31.47
CA HIS A 32 -3.22 15.89 31.56
C HIS A 32 -4.68 16.24 31.21
N PRO A 33 -5.33 17.22 31.87
CA PRO A 33 -6.70 17.63 31.51
C PRO A 33 -6.91 17.98 30.04
N ALA A 34 -5.90 18.60 29.41
CA ALA A 34 -5.92 18.90 27.97
C ALA A 34 -6.03 17.65 27.08
N ILE A 35 -5.47 16.51 27.50
CA ILE A 35 -5.60 15.23 26.75
C ILE A 35 -7.07 14.82 26.72
N ASN A 36 -7.77 14.86 27.86
CA ASN A 36 -9.19 14.53 27.95
C ASN A 36 -10.04 15.43 27.05
N VAL A 37 -9.73 16.72 27.00
CA VAL A 37 -10.40 17.68 26.10
C VAL A 37 -10.22 17.29 24.64
N VAL A 38 -9.01 16.92 24.23
CA VAL A 38 -8.72 16.48 22.85
C VAL A 38 -9.41 15.15 22.54
N GLU A 39 -9.43 14.19 23.45
CA GLU A 39 -10.14 12.92 23.25
C GLU A 39 -11.64 13.13 23.09
N ASP A 40 -12.26 13.95 23.93
CA ASP A 40 -13.68 14.27 23.84
C ASP A 40 -14.02 15.07 22.57
N PHE A 41 -13.11 15.95 22.13
CA PHE A 41 -13.21 16.65 20.86
C PHE A 41 -13.17 15.69 19.67
N VAL A 42 -12.27 14.70 19.68
CA VAL A 42 -12.21 13.67 18.64
C VAL A 42 -13.48 12.81 18.65
N LYS A 43 -13.96 12.37 19.82
CA LYS A 43 -15.22 11.63 19.94
C LYS A 43 -16.42 12.42 19.39
N ALA A 44 -16.49 13.73 19.69
CA ALA A 44 -17.52 14.61 19.15
C ALA A 44 -17.41 14.77 17.62
N SER A 45 -16.18 14.79 17.08
CA SER A 45 -15.93 14.83 15.63
C SER A 45 -16.48 13.59 14.94
N VAL A 46 -16.20 12.41 15.49
CA VAL A 46 -16.69 11.13 14.96
C VAL A 46 -18.21 11.02 15.08
N ALA A 47 -18.81 11.56 16.13
CA ALA A 47 -20.25 11.55 16.35
C ALA A 47 -21.03 12.65 15.58
N GLY A 48 -20.33 13.56 14.88
CA GLY A 48 -20.98 14.70 14.21
C GLY A 48 -21.61 15.72 15.18
N ASP A 49 -21.20 15.75 16.46
CA ASP A 49 -21.77 16.65 17.46
C ASP A 49 -21.11 18.04 17.39
N THR A 50 -21.63 18.87 16.49
CA THR A 50 -21.09 20.22 16.24
C THR A 50 -21.23 21.15 17.45
N VAL A 51 -22.21 20.92 18.33
CA VAL A 51 -22.40 21.72 19.54
C VAL A 51 -21.27 21.42 20.54
N LYS A 52 -21.00 20.14 20.77
CA LYS A 52 -19.90 19.71 21.64
C LYS A 52 -18.55 20.11 21.07
N LEU A 53 -18.33 19.97 19.76
CA LEU A 53 -17.11 20.46 19.10
C LEU A 53 -16.90 21.97 19.34
N ALA A 54 -17.92 22.77 19.11
CA ALA A 54 -17.85 24.22 19.29
C ALA A 54 -17.52 24.61 20.74
N SER A 55 -17.99 23.83 21.72
CA SER A 55 -17.75 24.07 23.13
C SER A 55 -16.27 23.92 23.54
N TYR A 56 -15.48 23.13 22.81
CA TYR A 56 -14.06 22.91 23.11
C TYR A 56 -13.12 23.88 22.41
N MET A 57 -13.61 24.67 21.45
CA MET A 57 -12.77 25.56 20.64
C MET A 57 -12.83 27.00 21.12
N ALA A 58 -11.70 27.71 21.05
CA ALA A 58 -11.62 29.15 21.25
C ALA A 58 -12.38 29.91 20.14
N ASP A 59 -12.69 31.19 20.38
CA ASP A 59 -13.41 32.03 19.43
C ASP A 59 -12.57 32.37 18.19
N ASP A 60 -11.26 32.55 18.36
CA ASP A 60 -10.29 32.88 17.32
C ASP A 60 -9.57 31.65 16.74
N PHE A 61 -10.17 30.46 16.88
CA PHE A 61 -9.62 29.19 16.43
C PHE A 61 -9.12 29.21 14.97
N LYS A 62 -7.99 28.52 14.74
CA LYS A 62 -7.43 28.26 13.40
C LYS A 62 -6.96 26.82 13.22
N SER A 63 -7.24 26.22 12.06
CA SER A 63 -6.61 24.95 11.67
C SER A 63 -5.74 25.06 10.43
N TYR A 64 -4.72 24.21 10.36
CA TYR A 64 -3.70 24.20 9.31
C TYR A 64 -3.46 22.78 8.78
N ASN A 65 -3.18 22.68 7.49
CA ASN A 65 -2.68 21.46 6.87
C ASN A 65 -1.14 21.48 6.89
N GLY A 66 -0.53 20.64 7.73
CA GLY A 66 0.91 20.54 7.91
C GLY A 66 1.66 19.93 6.73
N THR A 67 0.96 19.38 5.72
CA THR A 67 1.55 18.88 4.47
C THR A 67 1.30 19.79 3.27
N SER A 68 0.74 20.98 3.50
CA SER A 68 0.51 21.99 2.46
C SER A 68 1.82 22.53 1.87
N ASN A 69 1.87 22.72 0.56
CA ASN A 69 2.93 23.47 -0.13
C ASN A 69 2.82 24.98 0.08
N ASP A 70 1.74 25.43 0.70
CA ASP A 70 1.53 26.80 1.17
C ASP A 70 1.51 26.81 2.71
N PRO A 71 2.69 26.89 3.36
CA PRO A 71 2.81 26.81 4.81
C PRO A 71 2.32 28.05 5.56
N MET A 72 2.03 29.17 4.86
CA MET A 72 1.64 30.44 5.48
C MET A 72 0.30 30.99 4.98
N GLY A 73 -0.29 30.47 3.89
CA GLY A 73 -1.37 31.18 3.18
C GLY A 73 -2.81 30.79 3.51
N GLN A 74 -3.12 29.61 4.07
CA GLN A 74 -4.53 29.24 4.33
C GLN A 74 -4.73 28.55 5.67
N SER A 75 -5.09 29.35 6.67
CA SER A 75 -5.75 28.84 7.88
C SER A 75 -7.24 28.65 7.62
N THR A 76 -7.82 27.58 8.14
CA THR A 76 -9.26 27.37 8.14
C THR A 76 -9.83 27.87 9.46
N ASP A 77 -10.90 28.66 9.40
CA ASP A 77 -11.63 29.09 10.60
C ASP A 77 -12.53 27.97 11.17
N LYS A 78 -13.19 28.25 12.29
CA LYS A 78 -14.09 27.33 12.97
C LYS A 78 -15.19 26.78 12.05
N SER A 79 -15.77 27.62 11.19
CA SER A 79 -16.84 27.22 10.28
C SER A 79 -16.33 26.28 9.19
N GLY A 80 -15.15 26.58 8.63
CA GLY A 80 -14.52 25.75 7.61
C GLY A 80 -14.07 24.41 8.17
N PHE A 81 -13.52 24.41 9.39
CA PHE A 81 -13.11 23.18 10.06
C PHE A 81 -14.30 22.26 10.32
N PHE A 82 -15.45 22.80 10.75
CA PHE A 82 -16.67 22.01 10.91
C PHE A 82 -17.16 21.42 9.59
N ARG A 83 -17.16 22.20 8.50
CA ARG A 83 -17.50 21.63 7.18
C ARG A 83 -16.59 20.44 6.86
N SER A 84 -15.27 20.59 7.07
CA SER A 84 -14.32 19.50 6.83
C SER A 84 -14.60 18.27 7.69
N VAL A 85 -14.83 18.42 9.00
CA VAL A 85 -15.15 17.29 9.90
C VAL A 85 -16.46 16.62 9.51
N MET A 86 -17.49 17.41 9.20
CA MET A 86 -18.80 16.89 8.82
C MET A 86 -18.76 16.15 7.49
N LEU A 87 -17.85 16.50 6.55
CA LEU A 87 -17.66 15.67 5.35
C LEU A 87 -17.26 14.23 5.71
N TYR A 88 -16.36 14.02 6.68
CA TYR A 88 -16.02 12.66 7.12
C TYR A 88 -17.22 11.95 7.75
N HIS A 89 -17.94 12.62 8.65
CA HIS A 89 -19.12 12.05 9.31
C HIS A 89 -20.24 11.70 8.31
N ASP A 90 -20.52 12.62 7.38
CA ASP A 90 -21.66 12.53 6.49
C ASP A 90 -21.37 11.65 5.26
N GLN A 91 -20.12 11.59 4.80
CA GLN A 91 -19.77 10.92 3.53
C GLN A 91 -19.05 9.58 3.71
N LEU A 92 -18.66 9.21 4.94
CA LEU A 92 -18.02 7.91 5.18
C LEU A 92 -18.94 6.96 5.93
N ASP A 93 -19.10 5.76 5.42
CA ASP A 93 -19.57 4.63 6.19
C ASP A 93 -18.46 4.14 7.13
N TYR A 94 -18.86 3.68 8.32
CA TYR A 94 -17.96 3.15 9.34
C TYR A 94 -16.87 4.15 9.78
N PHE A 95 -17.17 5.45 9.74
CA PHE A 95 -16.22 6.48 10.16
C PHE A 95 -15.78 6.25 11.61
N SER A 96 -14.47 6.11 11.80
CA SER A 96 -13.88 6.07 13.12
C SER A 96 -12.52 6.76 13.17
N MET A 97 -12.18 7.22 14.37
CA MET A 97 -10.87 7.75 14.69
C MET A 97 -10.40 7.09 15.98
N GLU A 98 -9.34 6.30 15.88
CA GLU A 98 -8.77 5.54 16.98
C GLU A 98 -7.33 5.97 17.21
N ALA A 99 -6.75 5.70 18.38
CA ALA A 99 -5.31 5.86 18.57
C ALA A 99 -4.56 4.95 17.60
N PHE A 100 -3.46 5.44 17.03
CA PHE A 100 -2.60 4.58 16.21
C PHE A 100 -2.01 3.47 17.11
N PRO A 101 -1.95 2.20 16.67
CA PRO A 101 -1.44 1.10 17.51
C PRO A 101 -0.06 1.41 18.10
N GLY A 102 0.04 1.33 19.43
CA GLY A 102 1.28 1.63 20.16
C GLY A 102 1.56 3.12 20.41
N SER A 103 0.63 4.00 20.04
CA SER A 103 0.70 5.44 20.35
C SER A 103 -0.22 5.82 21.51
N TYR A 104 0.12 6.94 22.17
CA TYR A 104 -0.69 7.61 23.17
C TYR A 104 -0.52 9.13 23.00
N PRO A 105 -1.51 9.94 23.42
CA PRO A 105 -1.38 11.39 23.37
C PRO A 105 -0.37 11.89 24.41
N ASP A 106 0.43 12.88 24.03
CA ASP A 106 1.36 13.58 24.93
C ASP A 106 0.94 15.04 25.09
N ALA A 107 0.87 15.52 26.33
CA ALA A 107 0.71 16.95 26.63
C ALA A 107 2.06 17.60 26.93
N LEU A 108 2.31 18.75 26.33
CA LEU A 108 3.53 19.53 26.45
C LEU A 108 3.20 20.89 27.07
N GLU A 109 3.90 21.21 28.16
CA GLU A 109 3.92 22.54 28.75
C GLU A 109 5.30 23.16 28.51
N TYR A 110 5.35 24.25 27.76
CA TYR A 110 6.59 24.96 27.47
C TYR A 110 7.00 25.85 28.66
N LYS A 111 8.31 26.09 28.82
CA LYS A 111 8.81 26.99 29.87
C LYS A 111 8.63 28.46 29.56
N ASP A 112 8.65 28.80 28.27
CA ASP A 112 8.63 30.17 27.80
C ASP A 112 7.21 30.49 27.32
N GLU A 113 6.53 31.38 28.04
CA GLU A 113 5.19 31.85 27.68
C GLU A 113 5.17 32.52 26.29
N GLN A 114 6.32 32.94 25.74
CA GLN A 114 6.42 33.45 24.37
C GLN A 114 6.27 32.36 23.29
N GLN A 115 6.46 31.07 23.62
CA GLN A 115 6.28 29.96 22.67
C GLN A 115 4.84 29.44 22.65
N ASN A 116 4.23 29.30 23.83
CA ASN A 116 2.82 28.98 24.04
C ASN A 116 2.52 29.26 25.52
N ASP A 117 1.53 30.07 25.83
CA ASP A 117 1.11 30.31 27.22
C ASP A 117 0.12 29.24 27.73
N GLY A 118 -0.29 28.30 26.89
CA GLY A 118 -1.13 27.16 27.26
C GLY A 118 -0.46 25.78 27.09
N THR A 119 -1.24 24.78 26.69
CA THR A 119 -0.79 23.38 26.56
C THR A 119 -0.86 22.94 25.11
N THR A 120 0.14 22.19 24.65
CA THR A 120 0.10 21.52 23.35
C THR A 120 -0.14 20.03 23.54
N VAL A 121 -1.10 19.43 22.85
CA VAL A 121 -1.34 17.98 22.85
C VAL A 121 -1.00 17.42 21.49
N LEU A 122 -0.15 16.40 21.46
CA LEU A 122 0.23 15.66 20.26
C LEU A 122 -0.52 14.33 20.22
N THR A 123 -1.18 14.03 19.10
CA THR A 123 -1.87 12.75 18.91
C THR A 123 -1.43 12.06 17.63
N TRP A 124 -1.52 10.73 17.65
CA TRP A 124 -1.41 9.88 16.48
C TRP A 124 -2.69 9.06 16.39
N ASN A 125 -3.44 9.22 15.30
CA ASN A 125 -4.72 8.57 15.13
C ASN A 125 -4.77 7.80 13.82
N GLN A 126 -5.40 6.63 13.84
CA GLN A 126 -5.84 5.95 12.64
C GLN A 126 -7.23 6.47 12.28
N ILE A 127 -7.37 7.05 11.08
CA ILE A 127 -8.65 7.47 10.52
C ILE A 127 -9.14 6.36 9.61
N LYS A 128 -10.37 5.88 9.85
CA LYS A 128 -10.98 4.79 9.11
C LYS A 128 -12.34 5.20 8.56
N GLY A 129 -12.70 4.67 7.40
CA GLY A 129 -14.03 4.80 6.82
C GLY A 129 -14.05 4.37 5.35
N VAL A 130 -15.23 4.25 4.78
CA VAL A 130 -15.42 3.95 3.35
C VAL A 130 -16.28 5.04 2.76
N HIS A 131 -15.80 5.72 1.72
CA HIS A 131 -16.56 6.79 1.10
C HIS A 131 -17.82 6.24 0.42
N LYS A 132 -18.99 6.76 0.81
CA LYS A 132 -20.31 6.20 0.47
C LYS A 132 -20.55 6.07 -1.03
N ASP A 133 -20.11 7.07 -1.79
CA ASP A 133 -20.40 7.12 -3.23
C ASP A 133 -19.36 6.38 -4.07
N THR A 134 -18.08 6.41 -3.66
CA THR A 134 -16.96 5.90 -4.50
C THR A 134 -16.41 4.57 -4.02
N GLY A 135 -16.72 4.13 -2.80
CA GLY A 135 -16.16 2.93 -2.18
C GLY A 135 -14.67 3.05 -1.80
N VAL A 136 -14.04 4.21 -2.00
CA VAL A 136 -12.64 4.42 -1.63
C VAL A 136 -12.50 4.32 -0.11
N LYS A 137 -11.63 3.41 0.34
CA LYS A 137 -11.37 3.18 1.75
C LYS A 137 -10.34 4.17 2.28
N ILE A 138 -10.71 4.84 3.38
CA ILE A 138 -9.77 5.54 4.24
C ILE A 138 -9.31 4.59 5.34
N ASP A 139 -8.01 4.36 5.39
CA ASP A 139 -7.33 3.60 6.44
C ASP A 139 -5.91 4.18 6.57
N ALA A 140 -5.83 5.37 7.15
CA ALA A 140 -4.61 6.17 7.15
C ALA A 140 -4.30 6.75 8.53
N ALA A 141 -3.02 6.73 8.87
CA ALA A 141 -2.53 7.43 10.05
C ALA A 141 -2.55 8.95 9.82
N ALA A 142 -2.85 9.68 10.88
CA ALA A 142 -2.72 11.13 10.94
C ALA A 142 -2.06 11.54 12.26
N HIS A 143 -1.12 12.47 12.18
CA HIS A 143 -0.58 13.17 13.32
C HIS A 143 -1.30 14.51 13.47
N ARG A 144 -1.73 14.85 14.69
CA ARG A 144 -2.34 16.14 14.97
C ARG A 144 -1.68 16.79 16.18
N GLN A 145 -1.41 18.08 16.05
CA GLN A 145 -1.05 18.96 17.14
C GLN A 145 -2.26 19.83 17.48
N TYR A 146 -2.65 19.84 18.75
CA TYR A 146 -3.69 20.71 19.30
C TYR A 146 -3.02 21.69 20.26
N ASP A 147 -3.14 22.98 20.03
CA ASP A 147 -2.74 23.98 21.02
C ASP A 147 -3.99 24.48 21.74
N LEU A 148 -3.94 24.48 23.06
CA LEU A 148 -5.02 24.86 23.96
C LEU A 148 -4.61 26.09 24.78
N THR A 149 -5.55 26.98 25.05
CA THR A 149 -5.37 28.10 25.99
C THR A 149 -5.29 27.61 27.44
N LYS A 150 -4.93 28.50 28.38
CA LYS A 150 -4.93 28.20 29.83
C LYS A 150 -6.30 27.72 30.35
N ASP A 151 -7.39 28.10 29.69
CA ASP A 151 -8.77 27.67 29.98
C ASP A 151 -9.16 26.35 29.27
N ASN A 152 -8.19 25.63 28.71
CA ASN A 152 -8.36 24.40 27.94
C ASN A 152 -9.29 24.55 26.72
N LYS A 153 -9.27 25.70 26.04
CA LYS A 153 -9.92 25.86 24.74
C LYS A 153 -8.93 25.63 23.62
N ILE A 154 -9.27 24.77 22.66
CA ILE A 154 -8.46 24.51 21.47
C ILE A 154 -8.46 25.78 20.62
N ILE A 155 -7.29 26.41 20.48
CA ILE A 155 -7.09 27.63 19.68
C ILE A 155 -6.44 27.31 18.33
N ARG A 156 -5.68 26.22 18.24
CA ARG A 156 -5.03 25.81 16.99
C ARG A 156 -4.99 24.31 16.80
N ILE A 157 -5.20 23.87 15.56
CA ILE A 157 -4.94 22.48 15.13
C ILE A 157 -4.01 22.48 13.92
N ILE A 158 -2.96 21.67 13.95
CA ILE A 158 -2.13 21.37 12.78
C ILE A 158 -2.27 19.88 12.49
N THR A 159 -2.75 19.54 11.29
CA THR A 159 -2.96 18.14 10.88
C THR A 159 -1.93 17.75 9.83
N TYR A 160 -1.23 16.64 10.06
CA TYR A 160 -0.39 15.94 9.09
C TYR A 160 -1.07 14.61 8.76
N SER A 161 -1.55 14.46 7.53
CA SER A 161 -2.33 13.27 7.13
C SER A 161 -2.09 12.93 5.67
N ASN A 162 -2.51 11.73 5.26
CA ASN A 162 -2.37 11.27 3.89
C ASN A 162 -3.49 11.84 2.99
N GLY A 163 -3.20 12.95 2.30
CA GLY A 163 -4.13 13.58 1.35
C GLY A 163 -4.47 12.71 0.13
N ARG A 164 -3.61 11.75 -0.25
CA ARG A 164 -3.79 10.95 -1.48
C ARG A 164 -5.10 10.17 -1.50
N VAL A 165 -5.58 9.75 -0.34
CA VAL A 165 -6.85 9.02 -0.25
C VAL A 165 -8.03 9.94 -0.60
N LEU A 166 -7.96 11.21 -0.21
CA LEU A 166 -8.97 12.21 -0.58
C LEU A 166 -8.89 12.56 -2.07
N ASP A 167 -7.68 12.64 -2.62
CA ASP A 167 -7.47 12.82 -4.06
C ASP A 167 -8.08 11.66 -4.88
N GLU A 168 -7.96 10.43 -4.39
CA GLU A 168 -8.57 9.25 -5.02
C GLU A 168 -10.11 9.29 -4.96
N ILE A 169 -10.69 9.72 -3.82
CA ILE A 169 -12.14 9.97 -3.73
C ILE A 169 -12.58 10.97 -4.80
N GLY A 170 -11.89 12.12 -4.89
CA GLY A 170 -12.21 13.15 -5.88
C GLY A 170 -12.08 12.64 -7.32
N SER A 171 -11.00 11.91 -7.61
CA SER A 171 -10.72 11.33 -8.93
C SER A 171 -11.76 10.30 -9.36
N SER A 172 -12.37 9.60 -8.40
CA SER A 172 -13.38 8.55 -8.64
C SER A 172 -14.72 9.08 -9.14
N PHE A 173 -14.95 10.40 -9.11
CA PHE A 173 -16.16 11.01 -9.67
C PHE A 173 -16.06 11.32 -11.18
N SER A 174 -14.93 11.00 -11.80
CA SER A 174 -14.71 11.22 -13.23
C SER A 174 -14.38 9.92 -13.94
N ASN A 175 -14.97 9.73 -15.13
CA ASN A 175 -14.57 8.64 -16.01
C ASN A 175 -13.17 8.90 -16.58
N ARG A 176 -12.35 7.86 -16.62
CA ARG A 176 -10.99 7.89 -17.16
C ARG A 176 -10.71 6.59 -17.92
N THR A 177 -10.04 6.70 -19.06
CA THR A 177 -9.50 5.54 -19.77
C THR A 177 -8.20 5.10 -19.10
N ASN A 178 -7.76 3.88 -19.37
CA ASN A 178 -6.47 3.37 -18.93
C ASN A 178 -5.87 2.51 -20.04
N GLY A 179 -5.69 3.11 -21.22
CA GLY A 179 -5.11 2.42 -22.36
C GLY A 179 -6.11 1.84 -23.35
N THR A 180 -5.58 0.99 -24.24
CA THR A 180 -6.29 0.39 -25.37
C THR A 180 -6.34 -1.13 -25.23
N ILE A 181 -7.48 -1.73 -25.59
CA ILE A 181 -7.67 -3.18 -25.65
C ILE A 181 -7.72 -3.64 -27.12
N TYR A 182 -6.99 -4.68 -27.44
CA TYR A 182 -6.92 -5.28 -28.77
C TYR A 182 -7.30 -6.76 -28.71
N ASN A 183 -8.19 -7.21 -29.59
CA ASN A 183 -8.52 -8.63 -29.77
C ASN A 183 -7.66 -9.32 -30.86
N HIS A 184 -6.88 -8.54 -31.61
CA HIS A 184 -5.89 -9.00 -32.60
C HIS A 184 -4.64 -8.13 -32.48
N HIS A 185 -3.52 -8.75 -32.10
CA HIS A 185 -2.24 -8.08 -31.91
C HIS A 185 -1.09 -9.09 -32.04
N ASP A 186 0.11 -8.64 -32.38
CA ASP A 186 1.27 -9.52 -32.53
C ASP A 186 1.66 -10.22 -31.22
N ASN A 187 1.50 -9.55 -30.07
CA ASN A 187 1.74 -10.18 -28.76
C ASN A 187 0.72 -11.30 -28.46
N ILE A 188 -0.53 -11.20 -28.93
CA ILE A 188 -1.50 -12.31 -28.87
C ILE A 188 -1.00 -13.48 -29.71
N ASN A 189 -0.47 -13.20 -30.90
CA ASN A 189 0.11 -14.23 -31.77
C ASN A 189 1.32 -14.89 -31.11
N THR A 190 2.14 -14.13 -30.37
CA THR A 190 3.26 -14.66 -29.57
C THR A 190 2.77 -15.65 -28.52
N VAL A 191 1.77 -15.30 -27.70
CA VAL A 191 1.21 -16.22 -26.70
C VAL A 191 0.65 -17.48 -27.35
N ARG A 192 -0.16 -17.35 -28.43
CA ARG A 192 -0.69 -18.52 -29.15
C ARG A 192 0.43 -19.45 -29.65
N LYS A 193 1.46 -18.89 -30.28
CA LYS A 193 2.60 -19.67 -30.79
C LYS A 193 3.36 -20.37 -29.67
N MET A 194 3.55 -19.71 -28.53
CA MET A 194 4.17 -20.27 -27.34
C MET A 194 3.37 -21.45 -26.79
N MET A 195 2.06 -21.28 -26.59
CA MET A 195 1.18 -22.31 -26.05
C MET A 195 1.13 -23.54 -26.96
N TYR A 196 0.99 -23.36 -28.26
CA TYR A 196 1.02 -24.49 -29.19
C TYR A 196 2.42 -25.12 -29.34
N ALA A 197 3.50 -24.38 -29.09
CA ALA A 197 4.84 -24.99 -29.01
C ALA A 197 4.94 -25.92 -27.79
N PHE A 198 4.41 -25.53 -26.63
CA PHE A 198 4.28 -26.42 -25.46
C PHE A 198 3.44 -27.66 -25.77
N GLU A 199 2.28 -27.50 -26.41
CA GLU A 199 1.43 -28.63 -26.82
C GLU A 199 2.18 -29.63 -27.72
N LYS A 200 3.02 -29.14 -28.64
CA LYS A 200 3.80 -29.98 -29.55
C LYS A 200 5.12 -30.49 -28.95
N GLY A 201 5.42 -30.14 -27.70
CA GLY A 201 6.67 -30.51 -27.04
C GLY A 201 7.92 -29.81 -27.59
N ASP A 202 7.75 -28.75 -28.39
CA ASP A 202 8.83 -27.91 -28.90
C ASP A 202 9.22 -26.87 -27.84
N LEU A 203 9.87 -27.36 -26.78
CA LEU A 203 10.22 -26.56 -25.62
C LEU A 203 11.24 -25.46 -25.95
N GLU A 204 12.16 -25.70 -26.89
CA GLU A 204 13.12 -24.68 -27.33
C GLU A 204 12.38 -23.48 -27.91
N LYS A 205 11.43 -23.73 -28.82
CA LYS A 205 10.60 -22.67 -29.39
C LYS A 205 9.69 -22.03 -28.36
N ALA A 206 9.05 -22.82 -27.49
CA ALA A 206 8.19 -22.29 -26.43
C ALA A 206 8.95 -21.29 -25.55
N TYR A 207 10.15 -21.67 -25.09
CA TYR A 207 10.96 -20.80 -24.24
C TYR A 207 11.61 -19.62 -25.00
N SER A 208 11.70 -19.66 -26.33
CA SER A 208 12.27 -18.57 -27.14
C SER A 208 11.43 -17.28 -27.13
N PHE A 209 10.15 -17.36 -26.73
CA PHE A 209 9.27 -16.20 -26.65
C PHE A 209 9.46 -15.38 -25.37
N TYR A 210 10.18 -15.93 -24.39
CA TYR A 210 10.50 -15.23 -23.15
C TYR A 210 11.80 -14.43 -23.27
N ASP A 211 11.87 -13.37 -22.48
CA ASP A 211 13.12 -12.71 -22.13
C ASP A 211 13.96 -13.63 -21.22
N GLU A 212 15.29 -13.54 -21.28
CA GLU A 212 16.18 -14.35 -20.45
C GLU A 212 16.00 -14.07 -18.95
N GLU A 213 15.62 -12.84 -18.60
CA GLU A 213 15.36 -12.42 -17.23
C GLU A 213 13.89 -12.57 -16.81
N ALA A 214 13.06 -13.25 -17.62
CA ALA A 214 11.65 -13.42 -17.33
C ALA A 214 11.38 -13.99 -15.92
N ARG A 215 10.27 -13.56 -15.33
CA ARG A 215 9.82 -13.98 -13.99
C ARG A 215 8.47 -14.67 -14.04
N PHE A 216 8.37 -15.78 -13.31
CA PHE A 216 7.20 -16.65 -13.34
C PHE A 216 6.54 -16.72 -11.97
N GLY A 217 5.22 -16.61 -11.92
CA GLY A 217 4.44 -16.82 -10.72
C GLY A 217 3.22 -17.69 -11.01
N ASP A 218 2.74 -18.37 -9.99
CA ASP A 218 1.48 -19.10 -10.06
C ASP A 218 0.64 -18.86 -8.79
N LEU A 219 -0.67 -19.06 -8.89
CA LEU A 219 -1.63 -18.86 -7.80
C LEU A 219 -1.33 -19.73 -6.55
N ASN A 220 -0.72 -20.90 -6.75
CA ASN A 220 -0.49 -21.90 -5.71
C ASN A 220 0.86 -21.65 -4.98
N SER A 221 1.77 -20.87 -5.57
CA SER A 221 3.05 -20.48 -4.99
C SER A 221 3.25 -18.95 -5.02
N PHE A 222 2.64 -18.24 -4.07
CA PHE A 222 2.76 -16.77 -4.00
C PHE A 222 4.16 -16.34 -3.54
N LYS A 223 5.10 -16.26 -4.48
CA LYS A 223 6.40 -15.61 -4.29
C LYS A 223 6.33 -14.21 -4.88
N THR A 224 6.52 -13.19 -4.04
CA THR A 224 6.36 -11.77 -4.40
C THR A 224 7.21 -11.29 -5.58
N ARG A 225 8.25 -12.03 -5.99
CA ARG A 225 9.12 -11.72 -7.14
C ARG A 225 9.13 -12.80 -8.24
N GLY A 226 8.31 -13.85 -8.10
CA GLY A 226 8.34 -15.00 -8.99
C GLY A 226 9.65 -15.82 -8.92
N ILE A 227 9.75 -16.83 -9.78
CA ILE A 227 10.96 -17.64 -10.01
C ILE A 227 11.61 -17.29 -11.36
N SER A 228 12.85 -17.74 -11.57
CA SER A 228 13.58 -17.50 -12.83
C SER A 228 13.09 -18.41 -13.96
N LEU A 229 13.38 -18.05 -15.22
CA LEU A 229 13.14 -18.93 -16.38
C LEU A 229 13.83 -20.30 -16.24
N ALA A 230 15.01 -20.35 -15.62
CA ALA A 230 15.72 -21.61 -15.38
C ALA A 230 14.97 -22.50 -14.38
N ASP A 231 14.45 -21.92 -13.29
CA ASP A 231 13.65 -22.65 -12.32
C ASP A 231 12.32 -23.09 -12.92
N GLN A 232 11.67 -22.24 -13.72
CA GLN A 232 10.43 -22.58 -14.42
C GLN A 232 10.64 -23.78 -15.35
N LYS A 233 11.70 -23.76 -16.18
CA LYS A 233 12.08 -24.91 -17.04
C LYS A 233 12.25 -26.20 -16.24
N ALA A 234 12.79 -26.12 -15.02
CA ALA A 234 12.96 -27.27 -14.14
C ALA A 234 11.62 -27.76 -13.57
N LEU A 235 10.67 -26.87 -13.29
CA LEU A 235 9.30 -27.24 -12.88
C LEU A 235 8.53 -27.87 -14.04
N ASP A 236 8.55 -27.23 -15.21
CA ASP A 236 7.88 -27.73 -16.42
C ASP A 236 8.38 -29.13 -16.78
N LYS A 237 9.68 -29.39 -16.64
CA LYS A 237 10.24 -30.72 -16.82
C LYS A 237 9.61 -31.76 -15.88
N LYS A 238 9.41 -31.44 -14.60
CA LYS A 238 8.77 -32.36 -13.64
C LYS A 238 7.31 -32.62 -14.00
N ILE A 239 6.59 -31.57 -14.38
CA ILE A 239 5.19 -31.69 -14.84
C ILE A 239 5.15 -32.60 -16.08
N LEU A 240 6.04 -32.38 -17.05
CA LEU A 240 6.12 -33.19 -18.27
C LEU A 240 6.66 -34.61 -18.03
N GLU A 241 7.32 -34.88 -16.91
CA GLU A 241 7.68 -36.24 -16.49
C GLU A 241 6.44 -36.99 -15.99
N GLU A 242 5.55 -36.33 -15.27
CA GLU A 242 4.34 -36.90 -14.66
C GLU A 242 3.12 -36.94 -15.58
N PHE A 243 3.00 -35.95 -16.47
CA PHE A 243 1.84 -35.75 -17.33
C PHE A 243 2.23 -35.70 -18.80
N GLU A 244 1.34 -36.16 -19.66
CA GLU A 244 1.41 -35.98 -21.11
C GLU A 244 0.38 -34.90 -21.51
N ILE A 245 0.81 -33.88 -22.24
CA ILE A 245 -0.09 -32.89 -22.82
C ILE A 245 -0.68 -33.47 -24.11
N LYS A 246 -1.99 -33.65 -24.18
CA LYS A 246 -2.69 -34.12 -25.39
C LYS A 246 -3.15 -32.98 -26.28
N ASN A 247 -3.64 -31.92 -25.67
CA ASN A 247 -4.19 -30.75 -26.36
C ASN A 247 -4.13 -29.55 -25.41
N ILE A 248 -3.87 -28.36 -25.94
CA ILE A 248 -4.08 -27.09 -25.25
C ILE A 248 -5.14 -26.33 -26.04
N GLU A 249 -6.36 -26.34 -25.53
CA GLU A 249 -7.50 -25.68 -26.17
C GLU A 249 -7.58 -24.21 -25.74
N MET A 250 -7.73 -23.32 -26.71
CA MET A 250 -7.97 -21.89 -26.42
C MET A 250 -9.44 -21.69 -26.07
N THR A 251 -9.72 -21.11 -24.91
CA THR A 251 -11.08 -20.81 -24.46
C THR A 251 -11.38 -19.33 -24.70
N GLY A 252 -12.36 -19.04 -25.55
CA GLY A 252 -12.66 -17.65 -25.95
C GLY A 252 -11.55 -17.06 -26.83
N TYR A 253 -11.15 -15.81 -26.59
CA TYR A 253 -10.05 -15.15 -27.28
C TYR A 253 -9.17 -14.38 -26.29
N PRO A 254 -7.84 -14.40 -26.46
CA PRO A 254 -6.95 -13.55 -25.67
C PRO A 254 -7.17 -12.07 -25.97
N ASP A 255 -7.01 -11.25 -24.94
CA ASP A 255 -7.00 -9.78 -25.05
C ASP A 255 -5.60 -9.24 -24.78
N TYR A 256 -5.19 -8.26 -25.57
CA TYR A 256 -3.98 -7.48 -25.33
C TYR A 256 -4.34 -6.09 -24.81
N LEU A 257 -3.81 -5.74 -23.65
CA LEU A 257 -4.01 -4.48 -22.96
C LEU A 257 -2.71 -3.67 -23.04
N GLU A 258 -2.81 -2.51 -23.66
CA GLU A 258 -1.74 -1.51 -23.72
C GLU A 258 -2.12 -0.34 -22.82
N TYR A 259 -1.55 -0.30 -21.62
CA TYR A 259 -1.88 0.67 -20.57
C TYR A 259 -1.21 2.03 -20.80
N GLU A 260 -1.95 3.11 -20.53
CA GLU A 260 -1.40 4.48 -20.50
C GLU A 260 -0.37 4.64 -19.38
N MET A 261 -0.65 4.04 -18.21
CA MET A 261 0.25 4.09 -17.07
C MET A 261 1.40 3.10 -17.24
N ASP A 262 2.62 3.59 -17.02
CA ASP A 262 3.88 2.84 -17.11
C ASP A 262 4.13 2.11 -18.45
N ASN A 263 3.38 2.46 -19.50
CA ASN A 263 3.45 1.83 -20.82
C ASN A 263 3.32 0.29 -20.75
N GLY A 264 2.42 -0.17 -19.88
CA GLY A 264 2.21 -1.59 -19.60
C GLY A 264 1.67 -2.34 -20.83
N ARG A 265 2.21 -3.52 -21.11
CA ARG A 265 1.85 -4.35 -22.27
C ARG A 265 1.52 -5.76 -21.81
N VAL A 266 0.24 -6.13 -21.83
CA VAL A 266 -0.21 -7.35 -21.17
C VAL A 266 -1.12 -8.16 -22.08
N VAL A 267 -0.85 -9.46 -22.24
CA VAL A 267 -1.82 -10.40 -22.81
C VAL A 267 -2.49 -11.18 -21.69
N GLN A 268 -3.83 -11.20 -21.71
CA GLN A 268 -4.67 -12.05 -20.89
C GLN A 268 -5.21 -13.19 -21.76
N SER A 269 -5.04 -14.43 -21.33
CA SER A 269 -5.45 -15.59 -22.15
C SER A 269 -5.95 -16.77 -21.32
N TRP A 270 -6.91 -17.51 -21.86
CA TRP A 270 -7.56 -18.65 -21.20
C TRP A 270 -7.36 -19.92 -22.02
N TRP A 271 -6.95 -20.99 -21.33
CA TRP A 271 -6.58 -22.25 -21.96
C TRP A 271 -7.07 -23.44 -21.14
N ASN A 272 -7.55 -24.48 -21.82
CA ASN A 272 -7.85 -25.77 -21.20
C ASN A 272 -6.77 -26.78 -21.62
N TYR A 273 -5.98 -27.22 -20.65
CA TYR A 273 -4.99 -28.27 -20.84
C TYR A 273 -5.66 -29.62 -20.68
N HIS A 274 -5.61 -30.42 -21.74
CA HIS A 274 -6.04 -31.81 -21.73
C HIS A 274 -4.82 -32.68 -21.47
N LEU A 275 -4.71 -33.18 -20.24
CA LEU A 275 -3.55 -33.93 -19.75
C LEU A 275 -3.89 -35.41 -19.56
N ILE A 276 -2.89 -36.29 -19.73
CA ILE A 276 -2.93 -37.67 -19.25
C ILE A 276 -1.86 -37.86 -18.19
N ARG A 277 -2.26 -38.23 -16.97
CA ARG A 277 -1.32 -38.61 -15.91
C ARG A 277 -0.69 -39.95 -16.25
N LYS A 278 0.63 -40.03 -16.25
CA LYS A 278 1.34 -41.21 -16.78
C LYS A 278 1.26 -42.43 -15.88
N SER A 279 1.15 -42.24 -14.56
CA SER A 279 1.17 -43.31 -13.56
C SER A 279 -0.06 -44.23 -13.66
N ASP A 280 -1.23 -43.68 -13.91
CA ASP A 280 -2.51 -44.40 -13.91
C ASP A 280 -3.36 -44.16 -15.17
N LYS A 281 -2.86 -43.37 -16.13
CA LYS A 281 -3.53 -43.02 -17.38
C LYS A 281 -4.81 -42.20 -17.19
N MET A 282 -4.95 -41.52 -16.06
CA MET A 282 -6.09 -40.63 -15.81
C MET A 282 -6.08 -39.45 -16.78
N ALA A 283 -7.22 -39.23 -17.46
CA ALA A 283 -7.45 -38.02 -18.23
C ALA A 283 -7.88 -36.89 -17.30
N ILE A 284 -7.28 -35.71 -17.50
CA ILE A 284 -7.44 -34.53 -16.65
C ILE A 284 -7.68 -33.33 -17.57
N GLU A 285 -8.63 -32.48 -17.19
CA GLU A 285 -8.83 -31.18 -17.81
C GLU A 285 -8.44 -30.10 -16.80
N LEU A 286 -7.50 -29.25 -17.18
CA LEU A 286 -6.98 -28.18 -16.35
C LEU A 286 -7.18 -26.82 -17.02
N PRO A 287 -8.20 -26.05 -16.59
CA PRO A 287 -8.36 -24.67 -17.00
C PRO A 287 -7.27 -23.80 -16.37
N VAL A 288 -6.63 -22.97 -17.20
CA VAL A 288 -5.56 -22.06 -16.81
C VAL A 288 -5.82 -20.68 -17.42
N PHE A 289 -5.77 -19.66 -16.58
CA PHE A 289 -5.74 -18.25 -17.00
C PHE A 289 -4.32 -17.71 -16.86
N TYR A 290 -3.77 -17.17 -17.95
CA TYR A 290 -2.45 -16.57 -17.99
C TYR A 290 -2.52 -15.05 -18.14
N ILE A 291 -1.62 -14.37 -17.42
CA ILE A 291 -1.28 -12.97 -17.64
C ILE A 291 0.19 -12.93 -18.06
N ASN A 292 0.46 -12.47 -19.28
CA ASN A 292 1.81 -12.33 -19.82
C ASN A 292 2.15 -10.84 -20.01
N ASP A 293 3.13 -10.33 -19.28
CA ASP A 293 3.67 -8.98 -19.45
C ASP A 293 4.77 -8.99 -20.52
N PHE A 294 4.80 -7.98 -21.39
CA PHE A 294 5.73 -7.85 -22.52
C PHE A 294 6.66 -6.65 -22.37
N ASN A 295 7.91 -6.79 -22.82
CA ASN A 295 8.77 -5.64 -23.08
C ASN A 295 8.46 -5.01 -24.46
N GLU A 296 9.16 -3.93 -24.80
CA GLU A 296 8.96 -3.20 -26.06
C GLU A 296 9.38 -4.00 -27.30
N GLU A 297 10.21 -5.03 -27.12
CA GLU A 297 10.68 -5.92 -28.18
C GLU A 297 9.71 -7.08 -28.46
N GLY A 298 8.60 -7.15 -27.73
CA GLY A 298 7.61 -8.23 -27.87
C GLY A 298 8.02 -9.55 -27.22
N LYS A 299 8.98 -9.54 -26.29
CA LYS A 299 9.32 -10.68 -25.43
C LYS A 299 8.52 -10.67 -24.15
N ILE A 300 8.15 -11.87 -23.68
CA ILE A 300 7.46 -12.04 -22.41
C ILE A 300 8.47 -11.88 -21.27
N ILE A 301 8.27 -10.88 -20.42
CA ILE A 301 9.13 -10.59 -19.26
C ILE A 301 8.54 -11.10 -17.94
N ARG A 302 7.23 -11.37 -17.91
CA ARG A 302 6.58 -12.00 -16.77
C ARG A 302 5.39 -12.83 -17.21
N GLU A 303 5.21 -13.97 -16.54
CA GLU A 303 4.03 -14.81 -16.68
C GLU A 303 3.44 -15.11 -15.30
N ALA A 304 2.14 -14.91 -15.16
CA ALA A 304 1.38 -15.33 -13.99
C ALA A 304 0.30 -16.34 -14.40
N ALA A 305 0.36 -17.54 -13.81
CA ALA A 305 -0.59 -18.62 -14.07
C ALA A 305 -1.63 -18.74 -12.95
N TYR A 306 -2.91 -18.70 -13.30
CA TYR A 306 -4.03 -18.89 -12.38
C TYR A 306 -4.73 -20.19 -12.73
N TYR A 307 -4.54 -21.20 -11.90
CA TYR A 307 -5.20 -22.50 -12.00
C TYR A 307 -5.32 -23.14 -10.63
N ASN A 308 -6.23 -24.11 -10.51
CA ASN A 308 -6.38 -24.92 -9.30
C ASN A 308 -5.57 -26.21 -9.45
N GLU A 309 -4.45 -26.32 -8.75
CA GLU A 309 -3.56 -27.50 -8.84
C GLU A 309 -4.25 -28.81 -8.44
N LYS A 310 -5.27 -28.75 -7.56
CA LYS A 310 -6.02 -29.93 -7.13
C LYS A 310 -6.74 -30.64 -8.27
N LEU A 311 -7.04 -29.93 -9.36
CA LEU A 311 -7.65 -30.56 -10.53
C LEU A 311 -6.72 -31.60 -11.19
N MET A 312 -5.41 -31.53 -10.96
CA MET A 312 -4.47 -32.56 -11.43
C MET A 312 -4.62 -33.90 -10.69
N GLU A 313 -5.38 -33.94 -9.59
CA GLU A 313 -5.68 -35.14 -8.82
C GLU A 313 -7.04 -35.77 -9.20
N GLU A 314 -7.89 -35.03 -9.92
CA GLU A 314 -9.26 -35.41 -10.27
C GLU A 314 -9.37 -35.82 -11.76
N PRO A 315 -10.21 -36.81 -12.12
CA PRO A 315 -10.48 -37.10 -13.52
C PRO A 315 -11.23 -35.94 -14.18
N ALA A 316 -11.02 -35.77 -15.49
CA ALA A 316 -11.73 -34.79 -16.31
C ALA A 316 -13.25 -34.95 -16.11
N LYS A 317 -13.92 -33.85 -15.75
CA LYS A 317 -15.36 -33.84 -15.56
C LYS A 317 -16.00 -33.75 -16.95
N VAL A 318 -16.77 -34.76 -17.32
CA VAL A 318 -17.66 -34.63 -18.48
C VAL A 318 -18.63 -33.52 -18.14
N ALA A 319 -18.57 -32.39 -18.85
CA ALA A 319 -19.54 -31.32 -18.69
C ALA A 319 -20.94 -31.93 -18.86
N SER A 320 -21.75 -31.87 -17.81
CA SER A 320 -23.18 -32.14 -17.93
C SER A 320 -23.75 -31.02 -18.79
N ASN A 321 -24.11 -31.36 -20.03
CA ASN A 321 -24.79 -30.46 -20.96
C ASN A 321 -26.02 -29.80 -20.35
#